data_AF-A0A3Q3DLH8-F1
#
_entry.id   AF-A0A3Q3DLH8-F1
#
_cell.length_a   1.000
_cell.length_b   1.000
_cell.length_c   1.000
_cell.angle_alpha   90.00
_cell.angle_beta   90.00
_cell.angle_gamma   90.00
#
_symmetry.space_group_name_H-M   'P 1'
#
loop_
_entity.id
_entity.type
_entity.pdbx_description
1 polymer ?
#
loop_
_entity_poly.entity_id
_entity_poly.type
_entity_poly.pdbx_seq_one_letter_code
_entity_poly.pdbx_strand_id
1 'polypeptide(L)'
;LAGKVIKDLSLSLFSSRFLGSDMHAGFLFVRPTRQSLQGLPLPSQPYLFGLLLHRAEVVWAKTFPLRLMLRLGAEYRYPCPLYSVRFRKPLFGDIGHTVMRLLVLMKAMNKCNEHVLAMGACFNEEADSHLICVQRDDGQYQTQAISIHNQPRKGLMVQITPETMAELRRSLREMKDYAVNCGRVDRTDSQEELVCVQWVEAVISPIDGKSMESISSSKMFQKSEYKENGKIIHWTEQVFYLQRVEPPKGIAANIPEHNRLTERIARAFCLALCPYLKLLKEDGMAKLGLRVTFDPQQVGFVAGSNGRPLPPQYLNALDSTLIPVIHSRGRKRSDEPIVMELIFYILEYIT
;
A
#
# COMPACT_ATOMS: atom_id res chain seq x y z
N LEU A 1 2.04 -14.47 -23.01
CA LEU A 1 2.45 -13.23 -22.32
C LEU A 1 2.79 -13.55 -20.87
N ALA A 2 4.04 -13.37 -20.45
CA ALA A 2 4.43 -13.50 -19.04
C ALA A 2 3.73 -12.39 -18.25
N GLY A 3 2.64 -12.72 -17.55
CA GLY A 3 1.65 -11.77 -16.99
C GLY A 3 2.15 -10.88 -15.85
N LYS A 4 3.19 -10.07 -16.07
CA LYS A 4 3.64 -9.01 -15.16
C LYS A 4 2.89 -7.72 -15.51
N VAL A 5 1.90 -7.36 -14.71
CA VAL A 5 1.16 -6.09 -14.83
C VAL A 5 2.03 -4.99 -14.24
N ILE A 6 2.16 -3.89 -14.98
CA ILE A 6 2.89 -2.70 -14.56
C ILE A 6 1.94 -1.83 -13.73
N LYS A 7 2.37 -1.45 -12.53
CA LYS A 7 1.62 -0.64 -11.57
C LYS A 7 2.27 0.72 -11.37
N ASP A 8 1.58 1.62 -10.69
CA ASP A 8 2.17 2.89 -10.24
C ASP A 8 3.43 2.63 -9.39
N LEU A 9 4.45 3.47 -9.58
CA LEU A 9 5.79 3.35 -9.00
C LEU A 9 6.54 2.04 -9.29
N SER A 10 6.11 1.28 -10.31
CA SER A 10 6.79 0.05 -10.73
C SER A 10 7.84 0.29 -11.82
N LEU A 11 8.70 -0.71 -12.03
CA LEU A 11 9.86 -0.62 -12.93
C LEU A 11 9.80 -1.65 -14.05
N SER A 12 10.20 -1.19 -15.24
CA SER A 12 10.63 -2.08 -16.33
C SER A 12 12.07 -1.76 -16.68
N LEU A 13 12.95 -2.76 -16.64
CA LEU A 13 14.39 -2.59 -16.88
C LEU A 13 14.79 -3.27 -18.18
N PHE A 14 15.72 -2.64 -18.91
CA PHE A 14 16.29 -3.17 -20.13
C PHE A 14 17.61 -3.86 -19.85
N SER A 15 17.82 -5.04 -20.45
CA SER A 15 19.07 -5.79 -20.38
C SER A 15 20.11 -5.30 -21.40
N SER A 16 19.67 -4.63 -22.46
CA SER A 16 20.50 -4.16 -23.57
C SER A 16 20.45 -2.64 -23.72
N ARG A 17 21.30 -2.11 -24.61
CA ARG A 17 21.33 -0.69 -24.98
C ARG A 17 19.96 -0.24 -25.45
N PHE A 18 19.46 0.88 -24.92
CA PHE A 18 18.13 1.39 -25.24
C PHE A 18 18.20 2.88 -25.60
N LEU A 19 17.46 3.30 -26.65
CA LEU A 19 17.46 4.68 -27.15
C LEU A 19 18.87 5.27 -27.38
N GLY A 20 19.80 4.45 -27.88
CA GLY A 20 21.15 4.89 -28.23
C GLY A 20 22.12 5.05 -27.05
N SER A 21 21.74 4.68 -25.82
CA SER A 21 22.63 4.73 -24.64
C SER A 21 22.56 3.44 -23.84
N ASP A 22 23.70 3.00 -23.31
CA ASP A 22 23.81 1.93 -22.31
C ASP A 22 23.53 2.44 -20.88
N MET A 23 23.52 3.76 -20.69
CA MET A 23 23.16 4.41 -19.45
C MET A 23 21.65 4.50 -19.22
N HIS A 24 20.83 4.26 -20.25
CA HIS A 24 19.38 4.13 -20.09
C HIS A 24 19.04 2.74 -19.57
N ALA A 25 18.53 2.65 -18.35
CA ALA A 25 18.32 1.36 -17.69
C ALA A 25 16.87 0.87 -17.75
N GLY A 26 15.90 1.73 -18.03
CA GLY A 26 14.50 1.34 -17.97
C GLY A 26 13.52 2.49 -17.88
N PHE A 27 12.30 2.16 -17.47
CA PHE A 27 11.23 3.09 -17.16
C PHE A 27 10.72 2.90 -15.73
N LEU A 28 10.48 4.02 -15.05
CA LEU A 28 9.65 4.12 -13.85
C LEU A 28 8.26 4.55 -14.28
N PHE A 29 7.24 3.77 -13.93
CA PHE A 29 5.86 4.08 -14.29
C PHE A 29 5.20 4.89 -13.19
N VAL A 30 4.55 5.98 -13.58
CA VAL A 30 3.85 6.88 -12.65
C VAL A 30 2.43 7.15 -13.14
N ARG A 31 1.49 7.23 -12.20
CA ARG A 31 0.14 7.75 -12.47
C ARG A 31 0.19 9.28 -12.48
N PRO A 32 -0.45 9.96 -13.45
CA PRO A 32 -0.59 11.41 -13.36
C PRO A 32 -1.51 11.77 -12.19
N THR A 33 -1.17 12.85 -11.49
CA THR A 33 -2.00 13.37 -10.38
C THR A 33 -2.43 14.79 -10.69
N ARG A 34 -1.52 15.77 -10.54
CA ARG A 34 -1.79 17.21 -10.71
C ARG A 34 -1.10 17.84 -11.92
N GLN A 35 -0.37 17.08 -12.73
CA GLN A 35 0.31 17.60 -13.91
C GLN A 35 -0.68 17.95 -15.03
N SER A 36 -0.34 18.94 -15.85
CA SER A 36 -1.16 19.28 -17.02
C SER A 36 -1.13 18.16 -18.06
N LEU A 37 -2.31 17.75 -18.49
CA LEU A 37 -2.54 16.77 -19.56
C LEU A 37 -3.08 17.42 -20.85
N GLN A 38 -3.11 18.75 -20.89
CA GLN A 38 -3.74 19.51 -21.96
C GLN A 38 -3.03 19.26 -23.30
N GLY A 39 -3.80 18.88 -24.32
CA GLY A 39 -3.30 18.67 -25.69
C GLY A 39 -2.62 17.32 -25.94
N LEU A 40 -2.66 16.37 -24.99
CA LEU A 40 -2.12 15.02 -25.20
C LEU A 40 -3.22 14.06 -25.70
N PRO A 41 -2.96 13.27 -26.76
CA PRO A 41 -3.86 12.18 -27.18
C PRO A 41 -3.71 11.01 -26.21
N LEU A 42 -4.52 10.99 -25.15
CA LEU A 42 -4.44 9.99 -24.09
C LEU A 42 -5.29 8.76 -24.41
N PRO A 43 -4.81 7.55 -24.07
CA PRO A 43 -5.61 6.33 -24.17
C PRO A 43 -6.74 6.30 -23.13
N SER A 44 -7.69 5.38 -23.28
CA SER A 44 -8.70 5.12 -22.25
C SER A 44 -8.04 4.73 -20.93
N GLN A 45 -8.48 5.34 -19.83
CA GLN A 45 -7.97 5.02 -18.50
C GLN A 45 -8.24 3.55 -18.11
N PRO A 46 -7.46 3.00 -17.17
CA PRO A 46 -6.25 3.56 -16.54
C PRO A 46 -4.93 3.49 -17.37
N TYR A 47 -4.17 4.59 -17.44
CA TYR A 47 -2.87 4.62 -18.12
C TYR A 47 -1.75 5.09 -17.18
N LEU A 48 -0.51 4.81 -17.57
CA LEU A 48 0.69 5.17 -16.82
C LEU A 48 1.68 5.88 -17.74
N PHE A 49 2.40 6.85 -17.18
CA PHE A 49 3.52 7.50 -17.88
C PHE A 49 4.82 6.78 -17.52
N GLY A 50 5.60 6.42 -18.55
CA GLY A 50 6.94 5.86 -18.37
C GLY A 50 8.00 6.97 -18.33
N LEU A 51 8.67 7.11 -17.19
CA LEU A 51 9.79 8.03 -17.00
C LEU A 51 11.12 7.30 -17.18
N LEU A 52 11.93 7.77 -18.13
CA LEU A 52 13.21 7.15 -18.47
C LEU A 52 14.19 7.23 -17.29
N LEU A 53 14.70 6.07 -16.91
CA LEU A 53 15.62 5.89 -15.79
C LEU A 53 17.06 5.82 -16.25
N HIS A 54 17.91 6.52 -15.51
CA HIS A 54 19.35 6.40 -15.65
C HIS A 54 19.87 5.18 -14.86
N ARG A 55 20.92 4.52 -15.35
CA ARG A 55 21.46 3.28 -14.76
C ARG A 55 21.92 3.45 -13.31
N ALA A 56 22.53 4.58 -12.98
CA ALA A 56 22.90 4.93 -11.60
C ALA A 56 21.70 5.02 -10.63
N GLU A 57 20.50 5.31 -11.13
CA GLU A 57 19.31 5.52 -10.28
C GLU A 57 18.49 4.24 -10.05
N VAL A 58 18.87 3.13 -10.68
CA VAL A 58 18.10 1.87 -10.64
C VAL A 58 17.94 1.36 -9.21
N VAL A 59 18.97 1.50 -8.37
CA VAL A 59 18.88 1.04 -6.98
C VAL A 59 17.87 1.90 -6.19
N TRP A 60 17.86 3.21 -6.43
CA TRP A 60 16.88 4.13 -5.85
C TRP A 60 15.47 3.83 -6.33
N ALA A 61 15.31 3.58 -7.63
CA ALA A 61 14.02 3.24 -8.22
C ALA A 61 13.47 1.94 -7.62
N LYS A 62 14.32 0.94 -7.35
CA LYS A 62 13.91 -0.35 -6.75
C LYS A 62 13.54 -0.24 -5.28
N THR A 63 14.20 0.66 -4.56
CA THR A 63 14.15 0.69 -3.10
C THR A 63 13.20 1.76 -2.57
N PHE A 64 13.22 2.94 -3.20
CA PHE A 64 12.40 4.11 -2.85
C PHE A 64 11.94 4.84 -4.12
N PRO A 65 11.04 4.26 -4.93
CA PRO A 65 10.61 4.85 -6.21
C PRO A 65 10.00 6.24 -6.05
N LEU A 66 9.25 6.48 -4.96
CA LEU A 66 8.66 7.78 -4.65
C LEU A 66 9.72 8.88 -4.50
N ARG A 67 10.86 8.56 -3.87
CA ARG A 67 11.97 9.50 -3.68
C ARG A 67 12.56 9.94 -5.02
N LEU A 68 12.74 8.98 -5.93
CA LEU A 68 13.23 9.27 -7.28
C LEU A 68 12.21 10.08 -8.08
N MET A 69 10.93 9.73 -8.00
CA MET A 69 9.83 10.46 -8.63
C MET A 69 9.81 11.94 -8.20
N LEU A 70 9.85 12.20 -6.89
CA LEU A 70 9.86 13.57 -6.37
C LEU A 70 11.14 14.33 -6.72
N ARG A 71 12.30 13.64 -6.74
CA ARG A 71 13.57 14.26 -7.17
C ARG A 71 13.55 14.66 -8.64
N LEU A 72 12.92 13.86 -9.51
CA LEU A 72 12.65 14.23 -10.91
C LEU A 72 11.69 15.43 -10.98
N GLY A 73 10.69 15.49 -10.09
CA GLY A 73 9.78 16.63 -10.01
C GLY A 73 10.45 17.93 -9.59
N ALA A 74 11.45 17.85 -8.71
CA ALA A 74 12.26 18.99 -8.31
C ALA A 74 13.11 19.56 -9.46
N GLU A 75 13.61 18.69 -10.33
CA GLU A 75 14.44 19.11 -11.46
C GLU A 75 13.62 19.73 -12.59
N TYR A 76 12.42 19.18 -12.83
CA TYR A 76 11.66 19.48 -14.05
C TYR A 76 10.29 20.10 -13.76
N ARG A 77 9.43 19.40 -13.00
CA ARG A 77 8.07 19.86 -12.69
C ARG A 77 7.42 19.05 -11.57
N TYR A 78 6.80 19.73 -10.61
CA TYR A 78 6.06 19.11 -9.53
C TYR A 78 4.78 18.38 -10.02
N PRO A 79 4.41 17.22 -9.43
CA PRO A 79 5.19 16.41 -8.48
C PRO A 79 6.23 15.52 -9.18
N CYS A 80 6.07 15.26 -10.48
CA CYS A 80 7.07 14.68 -11.37
C CYS A 80 6.77 15.06 -12.84
N PRO A 81 7.76 15.08 -13.74
CA PRO A 81 7.52 15.30 -15.17
C PRO A 81 6.70 14.14 -15.76
N LEU A 82 5.90 14.42 -16.79
CA LEU A 82 5.19 13.40 -17.59
C LEU A 82 5.89 13.08 -18.91
N TYR A 83 7.13 13.55 -19.07
CA TYR A 83 7.95 13.35 -20.26
C TYR A 83 9.33 12.82 -19.88
N SER A 84 9.97 12.13 -20.82
CA SER A 84 11.30 11.54 -20.63
C SER A 84 12.37 12.37 -21.35
N VAL A 85 13.46 12.67 -20.64
CA VAL A 85 14.63 13.37 -21.20
C VAL A 85 15.78 12.38 -21.37
N ARG A 86 16.26 12.21 -22.61
CA ARG A 86 17.41 11.36 -22.92
C ARG A 86 18.73 12.06 -22.58
N PHE A 87 19.78 11.28 -22.29
CA PHE A 87 21.14 11.78 -22.06
C PHE A 87 21.26 12.81 -20.91
N ARG A 88 20.34 12.77 -19.95
CA ARG A 88 20.42 13.61 -18.74
C ARG A 88 21.47 13.07 -17.77
N LYS A 89 21.99 13.96 -16.93
CA LYS A 89 22.82 13.57 -15.79
C LYS A 89 21.99 12.77 -14.77
N PRO A 90 22.59 11.79 -14.08
CA PRO A 90 21.93 11.11 -12.97
C PRO A 90 21.66 12.06 -11.82
N LEU A 91 20.47 11.97 -11.22
CA LEU A 91 20.09 12.72 -10.02
C LEU A 91 20.56 12.04 -8.74
N PHE A 92 20.82 10.73 -8.83
CA PHE A 92 21.46 9.96 -7.79
C PHE A 92 22.60 9.12 -8.36
N GLY A 93 23.72 9.12 -7.66
CA GLY A 93 24.86 8.25 -7.91
C GLY A 93 24.88 7.08 -6.94
N ASP A 94 26.09 6.63 -6.59
CA ASP A 94 26.28 5.53 -5.67
C ASP A 94 25.70 5.84 -4.28
N ILE A 95 25.14 4.80 -3.67
CA ILE A 95 24.66 4.81 -2.30
C ILE A 95 25.91 4.83 -1.41
N GLY A 96 26.43 6.03 -1.11
CA GLY A 96 27.52 6.20 -0.14
C GLY A 96 27.13 5.72 1.28
N HIS A 97 27.84 6.17 2.31
CA HIS A 97 27.61 5.86 3.74
C HIS A 97 26.29 6.39 4.33
N THR A 98 25.22 6.42 3.54
CA THR A 98 23.89 6.88 3.94
C THR A 98 23.33 6.12 5.13
N VAL A 99 22.61 6.85 5.99
CA VAL A 99 21.57 6.35 6.91
C VAL A 99 20.55 5.44 6.20
N MET A 100 20.52 5.43 4.86
CA MET A 100 19.65 4.56 4.08
C MET A 100 20.07 3.10 4.01
N ARG A 101 21.35 2.76 4.24
CA ARG A 101 21.72 1.35 4.43
C ARG A 101 21.00 0.75 5.66
N LEU A 102 20.70 1.57 6.67
CA LEU A 102 19.90 1.21 7.85
C LEU A 102 18.39 1.16 7.53
N LEU A 103 17.86 2.14 6.80
CA LEU A 103 16.41 2.23 6.49
C LEU A 103 15.90 1.12 5.57
N VAL A 104 16.73 0.66 4.62
CA VAL A 104 16.38 -0.46 3.71
C VAL A 104 16.14 -1.77 4.46
N LEU A 105 16.68 -1.91 5.68
CA LEU A 105 16.61 -3.15 6.45
C LEU A 105 15.42 -3.23 7.43
N MET A 106 14.67 -2.14 7.64
CA MET A 106 13.69 -2.04 8.72
C MET A 106 12.26 -2.32 8.25
N LYS A 107 11.85 -3.58 8.34
CA LYS A 107 10.43 -3.96 8.41
C LYS A 107 9.82 -3.32 9.66
N ALA A 108 8.73 -2.56 9.46
CA ALA A 108 8.10 -1.70 10.44
C ALA A 108 7.83 -2.39 11.79
N MET A 109 8.09 -1.62 12.85
CA MET A 109 7.89 -1.86 14.29
C MET A 109 8.74 -2.95 14.95
N ASN A 110 8.94 -4.13 14.36
CA ASN A 110 9.66 -5.23 15.03
C ASN A 110 11.18 -5.27 14.77
N LYS A 111 11.72 -4.39 13.90
CA LYS A 111 13.16 -4.31 13.59
C LYS A 111 13.78 -2.92 13.78
N CYS A 112 13.01 -1.94 14.25
CA CYS A 112 13.52 -0.60 14.52
C CYS A 112 14.28 -0.58 15.86
N ASN A 113 15.35 0.20 15.96
CA ASN A 113 16.00 0.48 17.24
C ASN A 113 14.99 1.15 18.19
N GLU A 114 15.03 0.85 19.50
CA GLU A 114 14.16 1.48 20.50
C GLU A 114 14.23 3.01 20.50
N HIS A 115 15.30 3.61 19.99
CA HIS A 115 15.44 5.08 19.97
C HIS A 115 15.02 5.75 18.66
N VAL A 116 14.74 4.99 17.59
CA VAL A 116 14.42 5.56 16.27
C VAL A 116 13.24 4.82 15.63
N LEU A 117 12.23 5.58 15.19
CA LEU A 117 11.12 5.06 14.40
C LEU A 117 11.16 5.71 13.02
N ALA A 118 11.29 4.89 11.97
CA ALA A 118 11.24 5.36 10.60
C ALA A 118 10.10 4.69 9.85
N MET A 119 9.35 5.48 9.09
CA MET A 119 8.17 5.04 8.35
C MET A 119 8.28 5.45 6.88
N GLY A 120 7.95 4.54 5.97
CA GLY A 120 7.81 4.86 4.55
C GLY A 120 6.47 5.54 4.30
N ALA A 121 6.46 6.65 3.57
CA ALA A 121 5.24 7.38 3.21
C ALA A 121 4.85 7.13 1.74
N CYS A 122 3.55 7.23 1.45
CA CYS A 122 3.03 7.31 0.08
C CYS A 122 2.97 8.77 -0.39
N PHE A 123 2.77 9.01 -1.70
CA PHE A 123 2.53 10.36 -2.21
C PHE A 123 1.19 10.87 -1.67
N ASN A 124 1.22 11.99 -0.93
CA ASN A 124 -0.01 12.65 -0.48
C ASN A 124 -0.50 13.63 -1.56
N GLU A 125 -1.63 13.32 -2.20
CA GLU A 125 -2.23 14.17 -3.25
C GLU A 125 -2.84 15.46 -2.70
N GLU A 126 -3.22 15.52 -1.42
CA GLU A 126 -3.79 16.70 -0.77
C GLU A 126 -2.73 17.72 -0.36
N ALA A 127 -1.48 17.25 -0.19
CA ALA A 127 -0.37 18.12 0.19
C ALA A 127 -0.05 19.13 -0.92
N ASP A 128 0.24 20.36 -0.50
CA ASP A 128 0.68 21.45 -1.38
C ASP A 128 2.21 21.42 -1.63
N SER A 129 2.91 20.53 -0.94
CA SER A 129 4.36 20.43 -0.92
C SER A 129 4.83 19.07 -0.42
N HIS A 130 6.00 18.63 -0.89
CA HIS A 130 6.65 17.39 -0.45
C HIS A 130 8.12 17.63 -0.18
N LEU A 131 8.64 16.93 0.83
CA LEU A 131 10.07 16.88 1.09
C LEU A 131 10.76 15.99 0.07
N ILE A 132 11.89 16.47 -0.44
CA ILE A 132 12.77 15.75 -1.33
C ILE A 132 14.13 15.59 -0.68
N CYS A 133 14.88 14.61 -1.17
CA CYS A 133 16.28 14.49 -0.82
C CYS A 133 17.13 14.64 -2.07
N VAL A 134 18.09 15.56 -2.00
CA VAL A 134 19.03 15.90 -3.07
C VAL A 134 20.39 15.37 -2.70
N GLN A 135 20.99 14.58 -3.58
CA GLN A 135 22.40 14.20 -3.47
C GLN A 135 23.24 15.29 -4.14
N ARG A 136 24.21 15.83 -3.40
CA ARG A 136 25.19 16.79 -3.89
C ARG A 136 26.34 16.07 -4.60
N ASP A 137 27.15 16.83 -5.33
CA ASP A 137 28.28 16.30 -6.10
C ASP A 137 29.36 15.66 -5.20
N ASP A 138 29.45 16.07 -3.94
CA ASP A 138 30.32 15.49 -2.90
C ASP A 138 29.77 14.17 -2.32
N GLY A 139 28.61 13.70 -2.80
CA GLY A 139 27.93 12.51 -2.31
C GLY A 139 27.13 12.71 -1.02
N GLN A 140 27.13 13.92 -0.44
CA GLN A 140 26.30 14.25 0.71
C GLN A 140 24.84 14.45 0.32
N TYR A 141 23.95 14.30 1.29
CA TYR A 141 22.50 14.40 1.09
C TYR A 141 21.94 15.59 1.84
N GLN A 142 21.06 16.34 1.17
CA GLN A 142 20.35 17.47 1.74
C GLN A 142 18.84 17.27 1.59
N THR A 143 18.08 17.64 2.62
CA THR A 143 16.62 17.74 2.55
C THR A 143 16.24 19.08 1.96
N GLN A 144 15.38 19.07 0.96
CA GLN A 144 14.75 20.26 0.38
C GLN A 144 13.23 20.02 0.29
N ALA A 145 12.45 21.04 -0.05
CA ALA A 145 11.02 20.89 -0.29
C ALA A 145 10.67 21.39 -1.69
N ILE A 146 9.78 20.67 -2.36
CA ILE A 146 9.14 21.11 -3.60
C ILE A 146 7.68 21.43 -3.30
N SER A 147 7.15 22.50 -3.87
CA SER A 147 5.76 22.91 -3.65
C SER A 147 5.09 23.30 -4.94
N ILE A 148 3.76 23.20 -4.96
CA ILE A 148 2.91 23.58 -6.09
C ILE A 148 3.10 25.07 -6.43
N HIS A 149 3.35 25.90 -5.41
CA HIS A 149 3.50 27.35 -5.52
C HIS A 149 4.95 27.83 -5.52
N ASN A 150 5.92 26.91 -5.63
CA ASN A 150 7.36 27.19 -5.60
C ASN A 150 7.85 27.98 -4.36
N GLN A 151 7.12 27.87 -3.25
CA GLN A 151 7.51 28.43 -1.95
C GLN A 151 8.47 27.50 -1.20
N PRO A 152 9.56 28.02 -0.61
CA PRO A 152 10.49 27.24 0.19
C PRO A 152 9.82 26.78 1.49
N ARG A 153 9.89 25.48 1.78
CA ARG A 153 9.45 24.91 3.05
C ARG A 153 10.59 24.17 3.75
N LYS A 154 10.55 24.16 5.08
CA LYS A 154 11.53 23.46 5.92
C LYS A 154 10.99 22.07 6.24
N GLY A 155 11.88 21.07 6.21
CA GLY A 155 11.54 19.74 6.71
C GLY A 155 11.36 19.75 8.22
N LEU A 156 10.41 18.95 8.71
CA LEU A 156 10.18 18.77 10.13
C LEU A 156 11.01 17.58 10.64
N MET A 157 11.89 17.82 11.61
CA MET A 157 12.51 16.76 12.41
C MET A 157 12.00 16.92 13.83
N VAL A 158 11.26 15.92 14.30
CA VAL A 158 10.66 15.93 15.64
C VAL A 158 11.53 15.06 16.54
N GLN A 159 12.17 15.69 17.52
CA GLN A 159 12.88 14.98 18.57
C GLN A 159 11.95 14.84 19.77
N ILE A 160 11.72 13.60 20.22
CA ILE A 160 10.85 13.28 21.36
C ILE A 160 11.63 12.56 22.44
N THR A 161 11.14 12.59 23.68
CA THR A 161 11.79 11.87 24.79
C THR A 161 11.62 10.35 24.64
N PRO A 162 12.48 9.53 25.28
CA PRO A 162 12.31 8.08 25.29
C PRO A 162 10.94 7.62 25.80
N GLU A 163 10.37 8.33 26.78
CA GLU A 163 9.06 8.05 27.36
C GLU A 163 7.95 8.29 26.33
N THR A 164 7.94 9.46 25.68
CA THR A 164 7.00 9.78 24.60
C THR A 164 7.13 8.79 23.43
N MET A 165 8.35 8.34 23.11
CA MET A 165 8.57 7.32 22.08
C MET A 165 7.99 5.95 22.48
N ALA A 166 8.10 5.57 23.75
CA ALA A 166 7.49 4.33 24.26
C ALA A 166 5.96 4.39 24.21
N GLU A 167 5.37 5.54 24.55
CA GLU A 167 3.94 5.80 24.44
C GLU A 167 3.46 5.82 22.99
N LEU A 168 4.14 6.54 22.10
CA LEU A 168 3.84 6.54 20.67
C LEU A 168 3.84 5.12 20.12
N ARG A 169 4.84 4.29 20.46
CA ARG A 169 4.86 2.87 20.03
C ARG A 169 3.72 2.06 20.64
N ARG A 170 3.29 2.35 21.87
CA ARG A 170 2.12 1.72 22.50
C ARG A 170 0.85 2.10 21.75
N SER A 171 0.63 3.38 21.50
CA SER A 171 -0.51 3.90 20.74
C SER A 171 -0.56 3.32 19.32
N LEU A 172 0.58 3.23 18.63
CA LEU A 172 0.67 2.57 17.32
C LEU A 172 0.36 1.07 17.37
N ARG A 173 0.75 0.35 18.43
CA ARG A 173 0.38 -1.07 18.62
C ARG A 173 -1.11 -1.24 18.90
N GLU A 174 -1.69 -0.29 19.62
CA GLU A 174 -3.11 -0.26 20.00
C GLU A 174 -4.01 0.38 18.93
N MET A 175 -3.46 0.78 17.78
CA MET A 175 -4.19 1.47 16.70
C MET A 175 -4.93 2.73 17.18
N LYS A 176 -4.33 3.46 18.12
CA LYS A 176 -4.86 4.71 18.65
C LYS A 176 -4.13 5.90 18.06
N ASP A 177 -4.90 6.97 17.83
CA ASP A 177 -4.36 8.29 17.52
C ASP A 177 -3.47 8.77 18.66
N TYR A 178 -2.40 9.45 18.31
CA TYR A 178 -1.46 10.00 19.28
C TYR A 178 -1.00 11.38 18.86
N ALA A 179 -1.04 12.31 19.80
CA ALA A 179 -0.55 13.67 19.59
C ALA A 179 0.65 13.90 20.49
N VAL A 180 1.77 14.27 19.88
CA VAL A 180 2.96 14.71 20.60
C VAL A 180 2.88 16.23 20.71
N ASN A 181 2.93 16.74 21.94
CA ASN A 181 3.11 18.16 22.17
C ASN A 181 4.59 18.51 21.99
N CYS A 182 4.90 19.35 21.00
CA CYS A 182 6.25 19.81 20.70
C CYS A 182 6.36 21.31 20.99
N GLY A 183 7.47 21.69 21.62
CA GLY A 183 7.79 23.09 21.91
C GLY A 183 9.30 23.30 21.99
N ARG A 184 9.74 24.55 21.84
CA ARG A 184 11.15 24.90 22.10
C ARG A 184 11.40 24.88 23.60
N VAL A 185 12.43 24.14 24.03
CA VAL A 185 12.83 23.97 25.44
C VAL A 185 13.08 25.31 26.17
N ASP A 186 13.40 26.38 25.43
CA ASP A 186 13.94 27.63 25.99
C ASP A 186 13.02 28.87 25.91
N ARG A 187 11.72 28.73 25.62
CA ARG A 187 10.79 29.89 25.63
C ARG A 187 9.46 29.57 26.29
N THR A 188 9.10 30.38 27.29
CA THR A 188 7.82 30.36 28.03
C THR A 188 6.63 30.93 27.25
N ASP A 189 6.87 31.60 26.12
CA ASP A 189 5.82 32.17 25.26
C ASP A 189 6.16 31.87 23.79
N SER A 190 5.66 30.78 23.20
CA SER A 190 5.22 30.72 21.78
C SER A 190 4.62 29.35 21.45
N GLN A 191 3.35 29.34 21.01
CA GLN A 191 2.62 28.28 20.28
C GLN A 191 3.10 26.83 20.46
N GLU A 192 2.32 26.04 21.21
CA GLU A 192 2.44 24.57 21.23
C GLU A 192 2.30 24.02 19.80
N GLU A 193 3.37 23.46 19.26
CA GLU A 193 3.34 22.78 17.96
C GLU A 193 2.91 21.33 18.20
N LEU A 194 1.76 20.95 17.66
CA LEU A 194 1.25 19.59 17.84
C LEU A 194 1.68 18.71 16.67
N VAL A 195 2.33 17.58 16.94
CA VAL A 195 2.62 16.54 15.96
C VAL A 195 1.60 15.43 16.13
N CYS A 196 0.64 15.38 15.22
CA CYS A 196 -0.42 14.37 15.23
C CYS A 196 -0.01 13.15 14.40
N VAL A 197 -0.10 11.98 15.01
CA VAL A 197 -0.10 10.69 14.34
C VAL A 197 -1.53 10.20 14.36
N GLN A 198 -2.21 10.35 13.23
CA GLN A 198 -3.61 9.99 13.05
C GLN A 198 -3.71 8.77 12.16
N TRP A 199 -4.59 7.84 12.53
CA TRP A 199 -5.03 6.78 11.65
C TRP A 199 -6.04 7.37 10.68
N VAL A 200 -5.61 7.63 9.45
CA VAL A 200 -6.46 8.19 8.40
C VAL A 200 -6.91 7.09 7.45
N GLU A 201 -8.19 7.13 7.10
CA GLU A 201 -9.02 6.06 6.54
C GLU A 201 -9.21 4.86 7.47
N ALA A 202 -10.21 5.02 8.35
CA ALA A 202 -10.90 3.91 8.99
C ALA A 202 -11.21 2.85 7.93
N VAL A 203 -10.55 1.69 8.03
CA VAL A 203 -10.96 0.55 7.21
C VAL A 203 -12.33 0.15 7.71
N ILE A 204 -13.38 0.64 7.05
CA ILE A 204 -14.74 0.19 7.32
C ILE A 204 -15.00 -1.10 6.55
N SER A 205 -15.68 -2.03 7.20
CA SER A 205 -16.16 -3.24 6.55
C SER A 205 -17.09 -2.86 5.40
N PRO A 206 -16.83 -3.29 4.16
CA PRO A 206 -17.74 -3.07 3.05
C PRO A 206 -19.04 -3.89 3.19
N ILE A 207 -19.12 -4.81 4.16
CA ILE A 207 -20.29 -5.67 4.38
C ILE A 207 -21.32 -4.98 5.25
N ASP A 208 -20.91 -4.46 6.40
CA ASP A 208 -21.81 -3.90 7.43
C ASP A 208 -21.42 -2.50 7.92
N GLY A 209 -20.40 -1.87 7.32
CA GLY A 209 -19.97 -0.51 7.66
C GLY A 209 -19.29 -0.38 9.02
N LYS A 210 -19.01 -1.49 9.72
CA LYS A 210 -18.33 -1.46 11.03
C LYS A 210 -16.87 -1.03 10.89
N SER A 211 -16.39 -0.25 11.86
CA SER A 211 -14.98 0.12 11.95
C SER A 211 -14.11 -1.12 12.19
N MET A 212 -13.00 -1.22 11.46
CA MET A 212 -11.98 -2.26 11.62
C MET A 212 -10.70 -1.73 12.30
N GLU A 213 -10.75 -0.54 12.91
CA GLU A 213 -9.58 0.15 13.51
C GLU A 213 -8.89 -0.67 14.60
N SER A 214 -9.63 -1.44 15.41
CA SER A 214 -9.10 -2.26 16.50
C SER A 214 -8.86 -3.74 16.15
N ILE A 215 -8.98 -4.10 14.87
CA ILE A 215 -8.97 -5.51 14.44
C ILE A 215 -7.58 -5.93 13.96
N SER A 216 -7.08 -7.04 14.50
CA SER A 216 -5.81 -7.64 14.08
C SER A 216 -5.86 -8.02 12.59
N SER A 217 -4.94 -7.49 11.78
CA SER A 217 -4.84 -7.84 10.35
C SER A 217 -3.52 -8.52 10.00
N SER A 218 -3.52 -9.35 8.96
CA SER A 218 -2.32 -9.99 8.42
C SER A 218 -2.26 -9.77 6.90
N LYS A 219 -1.09 -9.37 6.41
CA LYS A 219 -0.85 -9.17 4.97
C LYS A 219 -0.22 -10.41 4.34
N MET A 220 -0.86 -10.98 3.33
CA MET A 220 -0.45 -12.18 2.60
C MET A 220 -0.06 -11.82 1.17
N PHE A 221 1.24 -11.78 0.88
CA PHE A 221 1.74 -11.39 -0.43
C PHE A 221 1.55 -12.53 -1.45
N GLN A 222 0.50 -12.45 -2.28
CA GLN A 222 0.32 -13.37 -3.39
C GLN A 222 -0.53 -12.80 -4.51
N LYS A 223 -0.23 -13.24 -5.74
CA LYS A 223 -0.94 -12.81 -6.94
C LYS A 223 -2.38 -13.34 -6.94
N SER A 224 -3.32 -12.48 -6.56
CA SER A 224 -4.75 -12.79 -6.48
C SER A 224 -5.57 -11.84 -7.34
N GLU A 225 -5.14 -11.69 -8.59
CA GLU A 225 -5.81 -10.90 -9.62
C GLU A 225 -6.43 -11.85 -10.65
N TYR A 226 -7.75 -11.79 -10.79
CA TYR A 226 -8.49 -12.56 -11.79
C TYR A 226 -9.18 -11.59 -12.74
N LYS A 227 -9.11 -11.90 -14.04
CA LYS A 227 -9.55 -11.02 -15.13
C LYS A 227 -10.67 -11.69 -15.87
N GLU A 228 -11.77 -10.97 -16.08
CA GLU A 228 -12.92 -11.44 -16.85
C GLU A 228 -13.70 -10.21 -17.36
N ASN A 229 -14.24 -10.27 -18.58
CA ASN A 229 -15.11 -9.22 -19.14
C ASN A 229 -14.56 -7.77 -19.08
N GLY A 230 -13.24 -7.59 -19.22
CA GLY A 230 -12.60 -6.27 -19.17
C GLY A 230 -12.55 -5.64 -17.76
N LYS A 231 -12.78 -6.43 -16.70
CA LYS A 231 -12.58 -6.03 -15.31
C LYS A 231 -11.58 -6.97 -14.62
N ILE A 232 -10.97 -6.48 -13.54
CA ILE A 232 -10.10 -7.29 -12.67
C ILE A 232 -10.70 -7.28 -11.27
N ILE A 233 -10.85 -8.44 -10.65
CA ILE A 233 -11.03 -8.54 -9.20
C ILE A 233 -9.67 -8.77 -8.53
N HIS A 234 -9.35 -7.92 -7.57
CA HIS A 234 -8.10 -7.94 -6.82
C HIS A 234 -8.39 -8.07 -5.32
N TRP A 235 -7.87 -9.12 -4.70
CA TRP A 235 -7.83 -9.20 -3.24
C TRP A 235 -6.73 -8.27 -2.72
N THR A 236 -7.03 -7.46 -1.69
CA THR A 236 -6.08 -6.49 -1.08
C THR A 236 -4.91 -7.12 -0.33
N GLU A 237 -4.78 -8.45 -0.39
CA GLU A 237 -3.78 -9.23 0.34
C GLU A 237 -3.93 -9.06 1.86
N GLN A 238 -5.01 -8.44 2.35
CA GLN A 238 -5.24 -8.19 3.77
C GLN A 238 -6.40 -9.05 4.28
N VAL A 239 -6.17 -9.67 5.44
CA VAL A 239 -7.15 -10.45 6.19
C VAL A 239 -7.30 -9.83 7.56
N PHE A 240 -8.53 -9.57 7.97
CA PHE A 240 -8.87 -9.03 9.29
C PHE A 240 -9.45 -10.15 10.16
N TYR A 241 -8.92 -10.36 11.36
CA TYR A 241 -9.40 -11.38 12.30
C TYR A 241 -10.27 -10.72 13.36
N LEU A 242 -11.59 -10.71 13.13
CA LEU A 242 -12.61 -10.05 13.97
C LEU A 242 -12.73 -10.69 15.35
N GLN A 243 -12.44 -11.99 15.46
CA GLN A 243 -12.46 -12.70 16.72
C GLN A 243 -11.24 -13.62 16.76
N ARG A 244 -10.21 -13.16 17.47
CA ARG A 244 -9.13 -13.99 18.02
C ARG A 244 -9.14 -13.72 19.52
N VAL A 245 -9.52 -14.70 20.32
CA VAL A 245 -9.10 -14.69 21.72
C VAL A 245 -7.58 -14.86 21.69
N GLU A 246 -6.85 -14.10 22.51
CA GLU A 246 -5.39 -14.19 22.57
C GLU A 246 -4.97 -15.66 22.70
N PRO A 247 -4.09 -16.18 21.83
CA PRO A 247 -3.78 -17.59 21.86
C PRO A 247 -3.02 -17.93 23.14
N PRO A 248 -3.41 -18.99 23.88
CA PRO A 248 -2.49 -19.61 24.83
C PRO A 248 -1.25 -20.09 24.06
N LYS A 249 -0.09 -19.95 24.69
CA LYS A 249 1.26 -20.20 24.16
C LYS A 249 1.40 -21.60 23.52
N GLY A 250 1.01 -21.77 22.25
CA GLY A 250 1.09 -23.07 21.56
C GLY A 250 0.91 -23.07 20.03
N ILE A 251 0.42 -21.99 19.41
CA ILE A 251 0.05 -21.97 17.98
C ILE A 251 1.15 -21.37 17.08
N ALA A 252 2.43 -21.70 17.34
CA ALA A 252 3.46 -21.49 16.32
C ALA A 252 3.37 -22.55 15.19
N ALA A 253 2.67 -23.66 15.43
CA ALA A 253 2.65 -24.83 14.55
C ALA A 253 1.64 -24.77 13.38
N ASN A 254 0.53 -24.01 13.47
CA ASN A 254 -0.58 -24.09 12.50
C ASN A 254 -0.71 -22.89 11.54
N ILE A 255 0.16 -21.88 11.65
CA ILE A 255 0.14 -20.66 10.80
C ILE A 255 0.17 -20.98 9.29
N PRO A 256 0.96 -21.96 8.79
CA PRO A 256 1.01 -22.27 7.37
C PRO A 256 -0.30 -22.86 6.82
N GLU A 257 -1.03 -23.65 7.61
CA GLU A 257 -2.29 -24.28 7.20
C GLU A 257 -3.41 -23.24 7.07
N HIS A 258 -3.51 -22.31 8.03
CA HIS A 258 -4.47 -21.22 7.96
C HIS A 258 -4.24 -20.32 6.75
N ASN A 259 -2.98 -19.96 6.45
CA ASN A 259 -2.67 -19.12 5.30
C ASN A 259 -3.07 -19.79 3.97
N ARG A 260 -2.83 -21.10 3.83
CA ARG A 260 -3.23 -21.88 2.64
C ARG A 260 -4.76 -21.95 2.48
N LEU A 261 -5.50 -22.09 3.58
CA LEU A 261 -6.96 -22.09 3.51
C LEU A 261 -7.50 -20.71 3.12
N THR A 262 -6.98 -19.64 3.71
CA THR A 262 -7.40 -18.28 3.39
C THR A 262 -7.14 -17.93 1.93
N GLU A 263 -6.00 -18.37 1.39
CA GLU A 263 -5.69 -18.26 -0.05
C GLU A 263 -6.71 -19.00 -0.92
N ARG A 264 -7.06 -20.24 -0.57
CA ARG A 264 -8.06 -21.03 -1.31
C ARG A 264 -9.44 -20.36 -1.29
N ILE A 265 -9.82 -19.75 -0.15
CA ILE A 265 -11.08 -19.01 0.00
C ILE A 265 -11.06 -17.74 -0.85
N ALA A 266 -9.99 -16.95 -0.80
CA ALA A 266 -9.85 -15.74 -1.61
C ALA A 266 -9.93 -16.07 -3.12
N ARG A 267 -9.26 -17.15 -3.54
CA ARG A 267 -9.32 -17.65 -4.91
C ARG A 267 -10.72 -18.08 -5.32
N ALA A 268 -11.40 -18.87 -4.48
CA ALA A 268 -12.76 -19.33 -4.73
C ALA A 268 -13.74 -18.15 -4.87
N PHE A 269 -13.62 -17.14 -4.02
CA PHE A 269 -14.42 -15.92 -4.09
C PHE A 269 -14.21 -15.18 -5.42
N CYS A 270 -12.95 -14.96 -5.80
CA CYS A 270 -12.65 -14.27 -7.06
C CYS A 270 -13.20 -15.03 -8.27
N LEU A 271 -13.00 -16.34 -8.33
CA LEU A 271 -13.47 -17.17 -9.46
C LEU A 271 -14.99 -17.21 -9.57
N ALA A 272 -15.70 -17.28 -8.45
CA ALA A 272 -17.16 -17.26 -8.44
C ALA A 272 -17.74 -15.93 -8.96
N LEU A 273 -17.06 -14.82 -8.68
CA LEU A 273 -17.51 -13.49 -9.09
C LEU A 273 -16.98 -13.06 -10.46
N CYS A 274 -16.01 -13.75 -11.06
CA CYS A 274 -15.47 -13.45 -12.40
C CYS A 274 -16.57 -13.19 -13.45
N PRO A 275 -17.59 -14.06 -13.61
CA PRO A 275 -18.62 -13.84 -14.63
C PRO A 275 -19.44 -12.56 -14.40
N TYR A 276 -19.50 -12.09 -13.15
CA TYR A 276 -20.38 -11.00 -12.71
C TYR A 276 -19.65 -9.66 -12.51
N LEU A 277 -18.33 -9.57 -12.74
CA LEU A 277 -17.54 -8.37 -12.44
C LEU A 277 -18.03 -7.11 -13.16
N LYS A 278 -18.54 -7.27 -14.40
CA LYS A 278 -19.07 -6.15 -15.18
C LYS A 278 -20.35 -5.59 -14.53
N LEU A 279 -21.31 -6.46 -14.23
CA LEU A 279 -22.58 -6.12 -13.56
C LEU A 279 -22.33 -5.49 -12.19
N LEU A 280 -21.46 -6.11 -11.37
CA LEU A 280 -21.09 -5.57 -10.06
C LEU A 280 -20.49 -4.17 -10.15
N LYS A 281 -19.68 -3.90 -11.18
CA LYS A 281 -19.09 -2.57 -11.38
C LYS A 281 -20.13 -1.55 -11.86
N GLU A 282 -21.04 -1.95 -12.75
CA GLU A 282 -22.16 -1.12 -13.23
C GLU A 282 -23.14 -0.77 -12.10
N ASP A 283 -23.36 -1.69 -11.15
CA ASP A 283 -24.15 -1.48 -9.93
C ASP A 283 -23.41 -0.66 -8.85
N GLY A 284 -22.20 -0.16 -9.13
CA GLY A 284 -21.41 0.64 -8.19
C GLY A 284 -20.72 -0.16 -7.07
N MET A 285 -20.68 -1.49 -7.16
CA MET A 285 -20.04 -2.38 -6.18
C MET A 285 -18.55 -2.56 -6.48
N ALA A 286 -17.76 -1.49 -6.26
CA ALA A 286 -16.32 -1.50 -6.53
C ALA A 286 -15.46 -2.10 -5.40
N LYS A 287 -15.94 -2.04 -4.15
CA LYS A 287 -15.29 -2.58 -2.95
C LYS A 287 -16.17 -3.67 -2.36
N LEU A 288 -15.65 -4.90 -2.29
CA LEU A 288 -16.37 -6.08 -1.82
C LEU A 288 -15.72 -6.58 -0.53
N GLY A 289 -16.50 -7.18 0.35
CA GLY A 289 -16.02 -7.91 1.52
C GLY A 289 -16.56 -9.32 1.55
N LEU A 290 -15.75 -10.22 2.10
CA LEU A 290 -16.12 -11.57 2.46
C LEU A 290 -15.74 -11.82 3.91
N ARG A 291 -16.73 -12.04 4.77
CA ARG A 291 -16.53 -12.48 6.15
C ARG A 291 -16.83 -13.96 6.25
N VAL A 292 -15.88 -14.74 6.74
CA VAL A 292 -16.00 -16.19 6.94
C VAL A 292 -15.92 -16.49 8.43
N THR A 293 -16.91 -17.23 8.91
CA THR A 293 -17.00 -17.68 10.29
C THR A 293 -16.73 -19.17 10.35
N PHE A 294 -15.76 -19.54 11.18
CA PHE A 294 -15.47 -20.92 11.56
C PHE A 294 -15.76 -21.08 13.04
N ASP A 295 -16.97 -21.50 13.37
CA ASP A 295 -17.35 -21.87 14.72
C ASP A 295 -17.73 -23.37 14.75
N PRO A 296 -17.43 -24.11 15.84
CA PRO A 296 -17.88 -25.50 16.01
C PRO A 296 -19.38 -25.72 15.78
N GLN A 297 -20.21 -24.70 16.03
CA GLN A 297 -21.67 -24.71 15.89
C GLN A 297 -22.13 -24.06 14.59
N GLN A 298 -21.41 -23.06 14.08
CA GLN A 298 -21.80 -22.28 12.89
C GLN A 298 -20.61 -22.07 11.94
N VAL A 299 -20.65 -22.73 10.78
CA VAL A 299 -19.71 -22.49 9.69
C VAL A 299 -20.44 -21.81 8.54
N GLY A 300 -19.96 -20.66 8.09
CA GLY A 300 -20.63 -19.91 7.03
C GLY A 300 -19.84 -18.71 6.54
N PHE A 301 -20.40 -18.01 5.56
CA PHE A 301 -19.83 -16.77 5.05
C PHE A 301 -20.91 -15.71 4.82
N VAL A 302 -20.49 -14.45 4.83
CA VAL A 302 -21.30 -13.30 4.45
C VAL A 302 -20.49 -12.49 3.45
N ALA A 303 -21.11 -12.11 2.34
CA ALA A 303 -20.50 -11.25 1.33
C ALA A 303 -21.30 -9.97 1.15
N GLY A 304 -20.62 -8.83 0.99
CA GLY A 304 -21.27 -7.52 0.90
C GLY A 304 -20.44 -6.44 0.22
N SER A 305 -21.10 -5.34 -0.11
CA SER A 305 -20.54 -4.14 -0.70
C SER A 305 -21.30 -2.91 -0.23
N ASN A 306 -20.63 -1.77 -0.09
CA ASN A 306 -21.23 -0.49 0.31
C ASN A 306 -22.12 -0.57 1.57
N GLY A 307 -21.76 -1.44 2.53
CA GLY A 307 -22.51 -1.64 3.79
C GLY A 307 -23.80 -2.45 3.64
N ARG A 308 -23.97 -3.17 2.51
CA ARG A 308 -25.13 -4.02 2.25
C ARG A 308 -24.69 -5.42 1.79
N PRO A 309 -25.48 -6.48 2.06
CA PRO A 309 -25.23 -7.80 1.49
C PRO A 309 -25.27 -7.78 -0.04
N LEU A 310 -24.50 -8.67 -0.67
CA LEU A 310 -24.58 -8.85 -2.12
C LEU A 310 -25.97 -9.39 -2.53
N PRO A 311 -26.48 -9.01 -3.71
CA PRO A 311 -27.71 -9.57 -4.26
C PRO A 311 -27.73 -11.11 -4.31
N PRO A 312 -28.89 -11.77 -4.10
CA PRO A 312 -29.01 -13.23 -4.04
C PRO A 312 -28.44 -13.99 -5.24
N GLN A 313 -28.52 -13.39 -6.44
CA GLN A 313 -27.96 -13.95 -7.67
C GLN A 313 -26.46 -14.24 -7.57
N TYR A 314 -25.71 -13.40 -6.85
CA TYR A 314 -24.27 -13.58 -6.64
C TYR A 314 -23.99 -14.54 -5.47
N LEU A 315 -24.84 -14.52 -4.43
CA LEU A 315 -24.72 -15.41 -3.28
C LEU A 315 -24.84 -16.89 -3.68
N ASN A 316 -25.78 -17.22 -4.57
CA ASN A 316 -25.93 -18.59 -5.06
C ASN A 316 -24.67 -19.12 -5.78
N ALA A 317 -24.00 -18.26 -6.56
CA ALA A 317 -22.73 -18.60 -7.21
C ALA A 317 -21.61 -18.77 -6.18
N LEU A 318 -21.58 -17.91 -5.16
CA LEU A 318 -20.62 -17.99 -4.06
C LEU A 318 -20.82 -19.26 -3.22
N ASP A 319 -22.05 -19.66 -2.91
CA ASP A 319 -22.36 -20.87 -2.13
C ASP A 319 -21.75 -22.12 -2.77
N SER A 320 -21.98 -22.30 -4.07
CA SER A 320 -21.48 -23.46 -4.81
C SER A 320 -19.94 -23.58 -4.81
N THR A 321 -19.24 -22.46 -4.66
CA THR A 321 -17.78 -22.39 -4.77
C THR A 321 -17.10 -22.32 -3.39
N LEU A 322 -17.66 -21.58 -2.44
CA LEU A 322 -17.06 -21.33 -1.13
C LEU A 322 -17.37 -22.42 -0.11
N ILE A 323 -18.60 -22.95 -0.06
CA ILE A 323 -18.99 -23.95 0.94
C ILE A 323 -18.04 -25.16 0.94
N PRO A 324 -17.67 -25.75 -0.22
CA PRO A 324 -16.74 -26.88 -0.24
C PRO A 324 -15.34 -26.51 0.31
N VAL A 325 -14.88 -25.29 0.05
CA VAL A 325 -13.56 -24.82 0.48
C VAL A 325 -13.54 -24.54 1.97
N ILE A 326 -14.57 -23.88 2.50
CA ILE A 326 -14.73 -23.58 3.92
C ILE A 326 -14.84 -24.89 4.72
N HIS A 327 -15.64 -25.85 4.23
CA HIS A 327 -15.80 -27.15 4.90
C HIS A 327 -14.56 -28.04 4.79
N SER A 328 -13.66 -27.79 3.83
CA SER A 328 -12.39 -28.53 3.70
C SER A 328 -11.40 -28.28 4.84
N ARG A 329 -11.66 -27.30 5.72
CA ARG A 329 -10.82 -27.01 6.89
C ARG A 329 -10.71 -28.18 7.89
N GLY A 330 -11.63 -29.15 7.84
CA GLY A 330 -11.64 -30.31 8.75
C GLY A 330 -12.01 -29.89 10.18
N ARG A 331 -12.99 -30.57 10.79
CA ARG A 331 -13.37 -30.30 12.18
C ARG A 331 -12.35 -30.93 13.13
N LYS A 332 -11.35 -30.16 13.59
CA LYS A 332 -10.54 -30.56 14.75
C LYS A 332 -11.27 -30.14 16.03
N ARG A 333 -11.40 -31.04 17.01
CA ARG A 333 -12.13 -30.83 18.28
C ARG A 333 -11.57 -29.69 19.17
N SER A 334 -10.43 -29.11 18.81
CA SER A 334 -9.73 -28.05 19.56
C SER A 334 -9.65 -26.71 18.83
N ASP A 335 -10.34 -26.53 17.69
CA ASP A 335 -10.27 -25.28 16.92
C ASP A 335 -11.13 -24.19 17.60
N GLU A 336 -10.46 -23.14 18.08
CA GLU A 336 -11.11 -21.92 18.55
C GLU A 336 -11.94 -21.26 17.43
N PRO A 337 -13.03 -20.56 17.78
CA PRO A 337 -13.84 -19.85 16.80
C PRO A 337 -13.01 -18.77 16.12
N ILE A 338 -12.98 -18.79 14.79
CA ILE A 338 -12.24 -17.82 13.98
C ILE A 338 -13.21 -17.12 13.05
N VAL A 339 -13.30 -15.81 13.20
CA VAL A 339 -14.02 -14.94 12.25
C VAL A 339 -12.98 -14.11 11.51
N MET A 340 -12.96 -14.25 10.18
CA MET A 340 -12.02 -13.53 9.32
C MET A 340 -12.72 -12.80 8.19
N GLU A 341 -12.24 -11.61 7.84
CA GLU A 341 -12.78 -10.79 6.77
C GLU A 341 -11.71 -10.44 5.74
N LEU A 342 -12.04 -10.63 4.46
CA LEU A 342 -11.20 -10.36 3.31
C LEU A 342 -11.83 -9.22 2.49
N ILE A 343 -11.00 -8.32 1.98
CA ILE A 343 -11.45 -7.16 1.19
C ILE A 343 -10.97 -7.30 -0.26
N PHE A 344 -11.88 -7.08 -1.21
CA PHE A 344 -11.59 -7.17 -2.64
C PHE A 344 -11.98 -5.87 -3.35
N TYR A 345 -11.27 -5.55 -4.41
CA TYR A 345 -11.58 -4.42 -5.29
C TYR A 345 -11.83 -4.88 -6.71
N ILE A 346 -12.88 -4.35 -7.34
CA ILE A 346 -13.12 -4.46 -8.77
C ILE A 346 -12.56 -3.24 -9.47
N LEU A 347 -11.51 -3.47 -10.25
CA LEU A 347 -10.79 -2.49 -11.04
C LEU A 347 -11.10 -2.69 -12.53
N GLU A 348 -10.89 -1.64 -13.32
CA GLU A 348 -10.98 -1.76 -14.77
C GLU A 348 -9.74 -2.45 -15.33
N TYR A 349 -9.94 -3.34 -16.29
CA TYR A 349 -8.85 -3.89 -17.08
C TYR A 349 -8.58 -2.94 -18.24
N ILE A 350 -7.57 -2.08 -18.12
CA ILE A 350 -6.99 -1.48 -19.32
C ILE A 350 -6.30 -2.55 -20.13
N THR A 351 -6.62 -2.53 -21.40
CA THR A 351 -5.87 -3.24 -22.43
C THR A 351 -4.73 -2.35 -22.91
#